data_AF-A0A086ZDA7-F1
#
_entry.id   AF-A0A086ZDA7-F1
#
_cell.length_a   1.000
_cell.length_b   1.000
_cell.length_c   1.000
_cell.angle_alpha   90.00
_cell.angle_beta   90.00
_cell.angle_gamma   90.00
#
_symmetry.space_group_name_H-M   'P 1'
#
loop_
_entity.id
_entity.type
_entity.pdbx_description
1 polymer ?
#
loop_
_entity_poly.entity_id
_entity_poly.type
_entity_poly.pdbx_seq_one_letter_code
_entity_poly.pdbx_strand_id
1 'polypeptide(L)'
;MAAIKSQTTVSGDVLADPNYWDDYEGKGPRLTLMLLYAPRHWDETEGRWQQSDSGQTRIKLQYSGNAARRVHLLFDRGVLRIGLPVHAHGRVSDTPCVRKYRGRLETSHLVYAEDLDVDLVTLATRDPQLTGFTAVA
;
A
#
# COMPACT_ATOMS: atom_id res chain seq x y z
N MET A 1 5.72 30.59 -1.05
CA MET A 1 4.45 29.83 -1.02
C MET A 1 4.81 28.38 -0.68
N ALA A 2 4.29 27.83 0.42
CA ALA A 2 4.40 26.40 0.66
C ALA A 2 3.39 25.68 -0.24
N ALA A 3 3.84 24.76 -1.08
CA ALA A 3 2.93 23.93 -1.88
C ALA A 3 2.00 23.17 -0.93
N ILE A 4 0.68 23.27 -1.14
CA ILE A 4 -0.30 22.42 -0.46
C ILE A 4 0.03 21.00 -0.91
N LYS A 5 0.71 20.22 -0.05
CA LYS A 5 0.91 18.79 -0.30
C LYS A 5 -0.45 18.11 -0.15
N SER A 6 -1.02 17.66 -1.26
CA SER A 6 -2.32 17.00 -1.26
C SER A 6 -2.29 15.78 -0.35
N GLN A 7 -3.19 15.76 0.63
CA GLN A 7 -3.47 14.56 1.41
C GLN A 7 -4.15 13.53 0.51
N THR A 8 -3.84 12.27 0.74
CA THR A 8 -4.43 11.15 0.00
C THR A 8 -4.61 9.95 0.92
N THR A 9 -5.57 9.11 0.55
CA THR A 9 -5.67 7.74 1.05
C THR A 9 -5.45 6.82 -0.14
N VAL A 10 -4.51 5.90 -0.01
CA VAL A 10 -4.24 4.88 -1.02
C VAL A 10 -4.57 3.51 -0.47
N SER A 11 -5.23 2.71 -1.29
CA SER A 11 -5.59 1.34 -0.97
C SER A 11 -4.82 0.39 -1.87
N GLY A 12 -4.44 -0.77 -1.37
CA GLY A 12 -3.78 -1.78 -2.20
C GLY A 12 -3.25 -2.94 -1.39
N ASP A 13 -2.69 -3.91 -2.10
CA ASP A 13 -2.10 -5.09 -1.48
C ASP A 13 -0.62 -4.85 -1.18
N VAL A 14 -0.16 -5.30 -0.01
CA VAL A 14 1.27 -5.31 0.31
C VAL A 14 2.00 -6.17 -0.72
N LEU A 15 2.92 -5.57 -1.48
CA LEU A 15 3.58 -6.22 -2.60
C LEU A 15 4.87 -6.95 -2.21
N ALA A 16 5.57 -6.46 -1.18
CA ALA A 16 6.86 -6.97 -0.74
C ALA A 16 7.10 -6.60 0.73
N ASP A 17 8.06 -7.29 1.35
CA ASP A 17 8.53 -6.93 2.69
C ASP A 17 9.03 -5.48 2.74
N PRO A 18 8.81 -4.78 3.86
CA PRO A 18 9.28 -3.43 4.01
C PRO A 18 10.80 -3.38 4.15
N ASN A 19 11.41 -2.31 3.63
CA ASN A 19 12.78 -1.97 4.01
C ASN A 19 12.73 -1.05 5.23
N TYR A 20 13.24 -1.51 6.36
CA TYR A 20 13.32 -0.77 7.62
C TYR A 20 14.76 -0.38 7.94
N TRP A 21 14.93 0.82 8.46
CA TRP A 21 16.19 1.34 9.01
C TRP A 21 15.88 1.98 10.35
N ASP A 22 16.52 1.54 11.43
CA ASP A 22 16.28 2.08 12.78
C ASP A 22 16.93 3.47 12.97
N ASP A 23 18.00 3.73 12.25
CA ASP A 23 18.56 5.06 12.02
C ASP A 23 18.90 5.24 10.54
N TYR A 24 18.31 6.27 9.92
CA TYR A 24 18.57 6.64 8.54
C TYR A 24 19.28 8.00 8.50
N GLU A 25 20.60 7.98 8.29
CA GLU A 25 21.45 9.18 8.21
C GLU A 25 21.34 10.12 9.44
N GLY A 26 21.21 9.55 10.65
CA GLY A 26 21.06 10.32 11.88
C GLY A 26 19.69 10.99 12.06
N LYS A 27 18.70 10.64 11.21
CA LYS A 27 17.34 11.20 11.24
C LYS A 27 16.34 10.26 11.93
N GLY A 28 16.82 9.16 12.51
CA GLY A 28 15.99 8.17 13.19
C GLY A 28 15.30 7.20 12.23
N PRO A 29 14.27 6.48 12.71
CA PRO A 29 13.69 5.36 11.99
C PRO A 29 13.05 5.75 10.66
N ARG A 30 13.21 4.89 9.66
CA ARG A 30 12.59 5.03 8.35
C ARG A 30 12.12 3.67 7.86
N LEU A 31 10.96 3.64 7.22
CA LEU A 31 10.43 2.44 6.60
C LEU A 31 9.91 2.78 5.21
N THR A 32 10.19 1.91 4.24
CA THR A 32 9.53 1.96 2.92
C THR A 32 8.78 0.67 2.65
N LEU A 33 7.56 0.80 2.16
CA LEU A 33 6.65 -0.29 1.85
C LEU A 33 6.10 -0.10 0.43
N MET A 34 5.91 -1.18 -0.31
CA MET A 34 5.32 -1.14 -1.65
C MET A 34 3.91 -1.70 -1.59
N LEU A 35 2.95 -0.93 -2.12
CA LEU A 35 1.60 -1.40 -2.39
C LEU A 35 1.39 -1.60 -3.89
N LEU A 36 0.57 -2.58 -4.23
CA LEU A 36 -0.01 -2.74 -5.55
C LEU A 36 -1.47 -2.30 -5.50
N TYR A 37 -1.78 -1.19 -6.17
CA TYR A 37 -3.14 -0.78 -6.42
C TYR A 37 -3.63 -1.40 -7.73
N ALA A 38 -4.74 -2.11 -7.69
CA ALA A 38 -5.34 -2.79 -8.83
C ALA A 38 -6.83 -2.39 -8.95
N PRO A 39 -7.16 -1.36 -9.72
CA PRO A 39 -8.54 -0.93 -9.88
C PRO A 39 -9.37 -2.01 -10.57
N ARG A 40 -10.62 -2.14 -10.12
CA ARG A 40 -11.62 -3.06 -10.70
C ARG A 40 -12.71 -2.25 -11.38
N HIS A 41 -13.27 -2.81 -12.44
CA HIS A 41 -14.44 -2.28 -13.13
C HIS A 41 -15.49 -3.39 -13.23
N TRP A 42 -16.76 -3.01 -13.34
CA TRP A 42 -17.84 -3.96 -13.55
C TRP A 42 -17.94 -4.28 -15.04
N ASP A 43 -17.85 -5.55 -15.41
CA ASP A 43 -18.16 -6.01 -16.76
C ASP A 43 -19.63 -6.44 -16.80
N GLU A 44 -20.45 -5.67 -17.51
CA GLU A 44 -21.88 -5.96 -17.69
C GLU A 44 -22.15 -7.24 -18.49
N THR A 45 -21.24 -7.61 -19.40
CA THR A 45 -21.38 -8.80 -20.25
C THR A 45 -21.18 -10.08 -19.44
N GLU A 46 -20.16 -10.08 -18.57
CA GLU A 46 -19.85 -11.22 -17.73
C GLU A 46 -20.55 -11.17 -16.36
N GLY A 47 -21.22 -10.05 -16.04
CA GLY A 47 -21.92 -9.84 -14.78
C GLY A 47 -21.02 -9.96 -13.56
N ARG A 48 -19.75 -9.53 -13.68
CA ARG A 48 -18.76 -9.63 -12.61
C ARG A 48 -17.77 -8.48 -12.60
N TRP A 49 -17.18 -8.22 -11.43
CA TRP A 49 -16.04 -7.33 -11.30
C TRP A 49 -14.80 -7.95 -11.96
N GLN A 50 -14.18 -7.20 -12.86
CA GLN A 50 -12.90 -7.55 -13.48
C GLN A 50 -11.79 -6.58 -13.06
N GLN A 51 -10.59 -7.12 -12.92
CA GLN A 51 -9.40 -6.32 -12.69
C GLN A 51 -8.96 -5.65 -13.98
N SER A 52 -8.59 -4.37 -13.91
CA SER A 52 -8.01 -3.67 -15.05
C SER A 52 -6.54 -4.07 -15.22
N ASP A 53 -6.20 -4.70 -16.34
CA ASP A 53 -4.82 -5.10 -16.64
C ASP A 53 -3.88 -3.90 -16.88
N SER A 54 -4.41 -2.79 -17.41
CA SER A 54 -3.66 -1.56 -17.67
C SER A 54 -3.65 -0.58 -16.50
N GLY A 55 -4.47 -0.82 -15.46
CA GLY A 55 -4.65 0.09 -14.32
C GLY A 55 -3.77 -0.20 -13.11
N GLN A 56 -2.98 -1.27 -13.13
CA GLN A 56 -2.17 -1.65 -11.96
C GLN A 56 -1.06 -0.63 -11.70
N THR A 57 -1.06 -0.08 -10.49
CA THR A 57 -0.13 0.99 -10.11
C THR A 57 0.65 0.60 -8.87
N ARG A 58 1.97 0.73 -8.94
CA ARG A 58 2.84 0.55 -7.77
C ARG A 58 2.96 1.86 -7.00
N ILE A 59 2.66 1.79 -5.71
CA ILE A 59 2.71 2.93 -4.81
C ILE A 59 3.76 2.64 -3.75
N LYS A 60 4.76 3.51 -3.65
CA LYS A 60 5.77 3.48 -2.60
C LYS A 60 5.28 4.31 -1.43
N LEU A 61 5.10 3.67 -0.30
CA LEU A 61 4.87 4.34 0.97
C LEU A 61 6.20 4.57 1.68
N GLN A 62 6.31 5.71 2.33
CA GLN A 62 7.43 6.03 3.19
C GLN A 62 6.93 6.54 4.54
N TYR A 63 7.39 5.89 5.59
CA TYR A 63 7.14 6.26 6.97
C TYR A 63 8.44 6.72 7.61
N SER A 64 8.33 7.60 8.60
CA SER A 64 9.46 8.07 9.42
C SER A 64 9.10 8.07 10.91
N GLY A 65 10.11 8.00 11.77
CA GLY A 65 9.96 8.08 13.22
C GLY A 65 9.06 6.98 13.80
N ASN A 66 8.14 7.36 14.69
CA ASN A 66 7.26 6.41 15.38
C ASN A 66 6.31 5.66 14.44
N ALA A 67 5.88 6.27 13.33
CA ALA A 67 5.05 5.60 12.35
C ALA A 67 5.83 4.46 11.66
N ALA A 68 7.12 4.69 11.33
CA ALA A 68 7.98 3.65 10.77
C ALA A 68 8.17 2.48 11.73
N ARG A 69 8.46 2.76 13.01
CA ARG A 69 8.56 1.73 14.05
C ARG A 69 7.26 0.94 14.24
N ARG A 70 6.12 1.62 14.27
CA ARG A 70 4.80 0.97 14.42
C ARG A 70 4.53 0.00 13.28
N VAL A 71 4.71 0.44 12.03
CA VAL A 71 4.50 -0.40 10.85
C VAL A 71 5.47 -1.58 10.84
N HIS A 72 6.74 -1.36 11.19
CA HIS A 72 7.72 -2.44 11.30
C HIS A 72 7.29 -3.50 12.32
N LEU A 73 6.86 -3.09 13.52
CA LEU A 73 6.37 -3.99 14.55
C LEU A 73 5.15 -4.81 14.10
N LEU A 74 4.28 -4.25 13.25
CA LEU A 74 3.14 -5.00 12.70
C LEU A 74 3.58 -6.09 11.71
N PHE A 75 4.65 -5.86 10.94
CA PHE A 75 5.26 -6.90 10.11
C PHE A 75 5.96 -7.96 10.97
N ASP A 76 6.75 -7.55 11.96
CA ASP A 76 7.48 -8.48 12.83
C ASP A 76 6.55 -9.42 13.61
N ARG A 77 5.36 -8.92 13.96
CA ARG A 77 4.31 -9.70 14.64
C ARG A 77 3.45 -10.54 13.68
N GLY A 78 3.70 -10.48 12.37
CA GLY A 78 2.93 -11.20 11.35
C GLY A 78 1.52 -10.68 11.12
N VAL A 79 1.18 -9.49 11.64
CA VAL A 79 -0.13 -8.84 11.41
C VAL A 79 -0.20 -8.34 9.98
N LEU A 80 0.86 -7.67 9.51
CA LEU A 80 1.05 -7.29 8.11
C LEU A 80 1.89 -8.34 7.39
N ARG A 81 1.51 -8.67 6.15
CA ARG A 81 2.21 -9.62 5.30
C ARG A 81 1.94 -9.33 3.82
N ILE A 82 2.79 -9.88 2.95
CA ILE A 82 2.61 -9.80 1.50
C ILE A 82 1.22 -10.34 1.12
N GLY A 83 0.54 -9.61 0.23
CA GLY A 83 -0.81 -9.89 -0.24
C GLY A 83 -1.94 -9.38 0.66
N LEU A 84 -1.62 -8.84 1.85
CA LEU A 84 -2.65 -8.28 2.73
C LEU A 84 -3.16 -6.94 2.18
N PRO A 85 -4.48 -6.74 2.08
CA PRO A 85 -5.05 -5.48 1.63
C PRO A 85 -4.99 -4.46 2.77
N VAL A 86 -4.55 -3.24 2.46
CA VAL A 86 -4.34 -2.16 3.43
C VAL A 86 -4.76 -0.81 2.86
N HIS A 87 -5.03 0.13 3.76
CA HIS A 87 -5.20 1.55 3.47
C HIS A 87 -4.07 2.34 4.13
N ALA A 88 -3.43 3.24 3.38
CA ALA A 88 -2.45 4.16 3.92
C ALA A 88 -2.90 5.60 3.70
N HIS A 89 -2.85 6.40 4.77
CA HIS A 89 -3.11 7.83 4.72
C HIS A 89 -1.79 8.61 4.74
N GLY A 90 -1.69 9.65 3.92
CA GLY A 90 -0.49 10.46 3.88
C GLY A 90 -0.53 11.58 2.85
N ARG A 91 0.66 12.02 2.45
CA ARG A 91 0.84 13.13 1.51
C ARG A 91 1.53 12.63 0.25
N VAL A 92 0.95 12.94 -0.90
CA VAL A 92 1.56 12.61 -2.18
C VAL A 92 2.82 13.45 -2.39
N SER A 93 3.90 12.80 -2.81
CA SER A 93 5.08 13.48 -3.33
C SER A 93 4.78 14.01 -4.73
N ASP A 94 5.07 15.29 -4.95
CA ASP A 94 5.07 15.93 -6.27
C ASP A 94 6.11 15.31 -7.22
N THR A 95 7.16 14.73 -6.65
CA THR A 95 8.23 14.07 -7.38
C THR A 95 7.99 12.56 -7.41
N PRO A 96 7.79 11.94 -8.60
CA PRO A 96 7.68 10.51 -8.72
C PRO A 96 9.02 9.83 -8.40
N CYS A 97 8.96 8.63 -7.82
CA CYS A 97 10.15 7.84 -7.55
C CYS A 97 10.52 7.04 -8.80
N VAL A 98 11.63 7.40 -9.45
CA VAL A 98 12.18 6.66 -10.60
C VAL A 98 13.32 5.79 -10.11
N ARG A 99 13.26 4.49 -10.39
CA ARG A 99 14.34 3.52 -10.09
C ARG A 99 14.66 2.68 -11.32
N LYS A 100 15.93 2.31 -11.48
CA LYS A 100 16.32 1.29 -12.47
C LYS A 100 16.21 -0.08 -11.82
N TYR A 101 15.28 -0.92 -12.29
CA TYR A 101 15.10 -2.29 -11.83
C TYR A 101 15.24 -3.25 -13.00
N ARG A 102 16.15 -4.23 -12.89
CA ARG A 102 16.46 -5.21 -13.96
C ARG A 102 16.65 -4.58 -15.34
N GLY A 103 17.38 -3.46 -15.40
CA GLY A 103 17.68 -2.76 -16.66
C GLY A 103 16.55 -1.86 -17.20
N ARG A 104 15.35 -1.88 -16.60
CA ARG A 104 14.24 -0.99 -16.98
C ARG A 104 14.07 0.13 -15.97
N LEU A 105 13.67 1.32 -16.45
CA LEU A 105 13.22 2.40 -15.57
C LEU A 105 11.79 2.09 -15.12
N GLU A 106 11.61 1.99 -13.81
CA GLU A 106 10.30 1.88 -13.19
C GLU A 106 9.99 3.19 -12.47
N THR A 107 8.79 3.72 -12.72
CA THR A 107 8.26 4.89 -12.02
C THR A 107 7.23 4.41 -10.99
N SER A 108 7.29 4.96 -9.78
CA SER A 108 6.30 4.69 -8.72
C SER A 108 5.86 6.01 -8.09
N HIS A 109 4.59 6.09 -7.72
CA HIS A 109 4.10 7.21 -6.92
C HIS A 109 4.62 7.07 -5.50
N LEU A 110 5.10 8.16 -4.90
CA LEU A 110 5.57 8.18 -3.53
C LEU A 110 4.53 8.87 -2.65
N VAL A 111 4.16 8.22 -1.56
CA VAL A 111 3.33 8.78 -0.49
C VAL A 111 4.13 8.80 0.80
N TYR A 112 4.28 9.97 1.40
CA TYR A 112 4.76 10.10 2.77
C TYR A 112 3.61 9.76 3.70
N ALA A 113 3.59 8.52 4.16
CA ALA A 113 2.49 7.95 4.90
C ALA A 113 2.64 8.23 6.41
N GLU A 114 1.51 8.53 7.03
CA GLU A 114 1.40 8.84 8.46
C GLU A 114 0.74 7.66 9.20
N ASP A 115 -0.12 6.89 8.51
CA ASP A 115 -0.78 5.71 9.05
C ASP A 115 -0.94 4.57 8.04
N LEU A 116 -1.28 3.39 8.56
CA LEU A 116 -1.58 2.17 7.82
C LEU A 116 -2.59 1.32 8.57
N ASP A 117 -3.72 1.03 7.94
CA ASP A 117 -4.78 0.18 8.46
C ASP A 117 -5.00 -1.04 7.56
N VAL A 118 -5.44 -2.16 8.14
CA VAL A 118 -5.85 -3.33 7.35
C VAL A 118 -7.22 -3.05 6.74
N ASP A 119 -7.36 -3.30 5.43
CA ASP A 119 -8.64 -3.21 4.75
C ASP A 119 -9.46 -4.47 5.05
N LEU A 120 -10.24 -4.41 6.14
CA LEU A 120 -11.06 -5.51 6.60
C LEU A 120 -12.17 -5.88 5.61
N VAL A 121 -12.64 -4.93 4.77
CA VAL A 121 -13.69 -5.17 3.77
C VAL A 121 -13.13 -5.99 2.61
N THR A 122 -11.98 -5.60 2.08
CA THR A 122 -11.32 -6.37 1.02
C THR A 122 -10.84 -7.73 1.54
N LEU A 123 -10.36 -7.80 2.78
CA LEU A 123 -9.99 -9.08 3.39
C LEU A 123 -11.21 -10.01 3.50
N ALA A 124 -12.32 -9.49 4.03
CA ALA A 124 -13.58 -10.21 4.20
C ALA A 124 -14.15 -10.78 2.88
N THR A 125 -14.00 -10.03 1.79
CA THR A 125 -14.51 -10.44 0.47
C THR A 125 -13.60 -11.42 -0.26
N ARG A 126 -12.33 -11.54 0.13
CA ARG A 126 -11.36 -12.47 -0.47
C ARG A 126 -11.29 -13.82 0.25
N ASP A 127 -11.57 -13.83 1.55
CA ASP A 127 -11.60 -15.04 2.37
C ASP A 127 -12.88 -15.10 3.21
N PRO A 128 -13.94 -15.75 2.68
CA PRO A 128 -15.23 -15.87 3.37
C PRO A 128 -15.14 -16.65 4.69
N GLN A 129 -14.06 -17.40 4.94
CA GLN A 129 -13.90 -18.17 6.17
C GLN A 129 -13.43 -17.30 7.34
N LEU A 130 -12.84 -16.13 7.06
CA LEU A 130 -12.37 -15.19 8.10
C LEU A 130 -13.49 -14.35 8.72
N THR A 131 -14.67 -14.29 8.11
CA THR A 131 -15.73 -13.36 8.51
C THR A 131 -16.85 -14.01 9.32
N GLY A 132 -16.95 -15.34 9.33
CA GLY A 132 -18.13 -16.02 9.87
C GLY A 132 -19.44 -15.66 9.13
N PHE A 133 -19.36 -14.87 8.06
CA PHE A 133 -20.48 -14.53 7.19
C PHE A 133 -20.38 -15.41 5.95
N THR A 134 -21.16 -16.49 5.94
CA THR A 134 -21.50 -17.20 4.71
C THR A 134 -22.09 -16.16 3.74
N ALA A 135 -21.37 -15.87 2.67
CA ALA A 135 -21.91 -15.11 1.54
C ALA A 135 -23.14 -15.86 1.05
N VAL A 136 -24.32 -15.25 1.21
CA VAL A 136 -25.55 -15.77 0.63
C VAL A 136 -25.41 -15.57 -0.88
N ALA A 137 -25.34 -16.70 -1.60
CA ALA A 137 -25.31 -16.77 -3.05
C ALA A 137 -26.63 -16.29 -3.68
#